data_AF-A0A7W1NTR8-F1
#
_entry.id   AF-A0A7W1NTR8-F1
#
_cell.length_a   1.000
_cell.length_b   1.000
_cell.length_c   1.000
_cell.angle_alpha   90.00
_cell.angle_beta   90.00
_cell.angle_gamma   90.00
#
_symmetry.space_group_name_H-M   'P 1'
#
loop_
_entity.id
_entity.type
_entity.pdbx_description
1 polymer ?
#
loop_
_entity_poly.entity_id
_entity_poly.type
_entity_poly.pdbx_seq_one_letter_code
_entity_poly.pdbx_strand_id
1 'polypeptide(L)'
;MGDKSPDVYRKALVAELKKQDGLLDNPLEAAFLAVPRHLFLPDESLETAYSDQAIPIKRDTDGTILSSVSQPSMMAIMLRQLRLRKGDNVLEIGAGAGYNAAIMQTIVGERGNVTSVELDKLLADKASSNLQKARLGAVVNVVNADGAMGYAPRAAYDRIIATVAVWDIPVSWVKQLKHDGVLVAPIWLESLQVSAAFVVQPDGSLYSRTNIPCGFVPLRGIASGPNITRRVSGSTLTLSSNEAQFIDGASLLSLLSDDAETTYLSPSLSFSDYWRGFVPYLTLHMPEGFFFAAYSVGEQQKDFGLEGDGFALITRGSACFVRYQGKGEAHIFGGADALMTLQASLNQWDQIGRPGADRVRIQLLSKDSAEPIEHPANTKVYERPYNELRVWMET
;
A
#
# COMPACT_ATOMS: atom_id res chain seq x y z
N MET A 1 21.39 -31.50 -4.32
CA MET A 1 21.83 -30.13 -3.98
C MET A 1 21.72 -30.01 -2.47
N GLY A 2 22.81 -29.71 -1.77
CA GLY A 2 22.82 -29.71 -0.30
C GLY A 2 21.85 -28.68 0.27
N ASP A 3 20.99 -29.12 1.18
CA ASP A 3 19.97 -28.30 1.82
C ASP A 3 20.66 -27.14 2.56
N LYS A 4 20.46 -25.90 2.09
CA LYS A 4 21.11 -24.72 2.67
C LYS A 4 20.40 -24.36 3.97
N SER A 5 21.15 -24.03 5.02
CA SER A 5 20.54 -23.64 6.30
C SER A 5 19.66 -22.38 6.15
N PRO A 6 18.59 -22.21 6.96
CA PRO A 6 17.75 -21.01 6.94
C PRO A 6 18.50 -19.69 7.11
N ASP A 7 19.68 -19.72 7.75
CA ASP A 7 20.54 -18.55 7.93
C ASP A 7 21.17 -18.07 6.63
N VAL A 8 21.44 -18.97 5.67
CA VAL A 8 21.95 -18.59 4.35
C VAL A 8 20.91 -17.76 3.59
N TYR A 9 19.66 -18.21 3.57
CA TYR A 9 18.55 -17.50 2.94
C TYR A 9 18.26 -16.16 3.62
N ARG A 10 18.30 -16.12 4.97
CA ARG A 10 18.11 -14.87 5.72
C ARG A 10 19.17 -13.82 5.38
N LYS A 11 20.44 -14.21 5.36
CA LYS A 11 21.55 -13.31 4.99
C LYS A 11 21.44 -12.86 3.53
N ALA A 12 21.01 -13.75 2.63
CA ALA A 12 20.77 -13.41 1.24
C ALA A 12 19.65 -12.37 1.07
N LEU A 13 18.52 -12.53 1.78
CA LEU A 13 17.44 -11.53 1.78
C LEU A 13 17.96 -10.17 2.27
N VAL A 14 18.68 -10.14 3.39
CA VAL A 14 19.25 -8.87 3.91
C VAL A 14 20.22 -8.25 2.91
N ALA A 15 21.08 -9.04 2.28
CA ALA A 15 21.99 -8.54 1.24
C ALA A 15 21.24 -7.98 0.03
N GLU A 16 20.11 -8.60 -0.37
CA GLU A 16 19.25 -8.09 -1.43
C GLU A 16 18.62 -6.73 -1.06
N LEU A 17 18.06 -6.63 0.14
CA LEU A 17 17.47 -5.38 0.64
C LEU A 17 18.50 -4.24 0.70
N LYS A 18 19.76 -4.54 1.02
CA LYS A 18 20.85 -3.55 1.06
C LYS A 18 21.26 -2.99 -0.30
N LYS A 19 20.83 -3.60 -1.41
CA LYS A 19 21.03 -3.00 -2.75
C LYS A 19 20.20 -1.73 -2.94
N GLN A 20 19.14 -1.56 -2.16
CA GLN A 20 18.35 -0.33 -2.12
C GLN A 20 19.00 0.62 -1.11
N ASP A 21 19.59 1.71 -1.61
CA ASP A 21 20.34 2.64 -0.78
C ASP A 21 19.48 3.24 0.34
N GLY A 22 20.03 3.28 1.56
CA GLY A 22 19.35 3.80 2.75
C GLY A 22 18.15 3.00 3.26
N LEU A 23 17.78 1.86 2.65
CA LEU A 23 16.60 1.09 3.05
C LEU A 23 16.72 0.48 4.45
N LEU A 24 17.90 -0.05 4.79
CA LEU A 24 18.18 -0.64 6.10
C LEU A 24 19.17 0.25 6.87
N ASP A 25 18.79 0.69 8.07
CA ASP A 25 19.74 1.17 9.06
C ASP A 25 20.21 0.04 9.98
N ASN A 26 21.21 0.32 10.82
CA ASN A 26 21.82 -0.70 11.69
C ASN A 26 20.79 -1.41 12.59
N PRO A 27 19.82 -0.73 13.27
CA PRO A 27 18.81 -1.42 14.05
C PRO A 27 17.90 -2.33 13.21
N LEU A 28 17.46 -1.87 12.03
CA LEU A 28 16.56 -2.63 11.18
C LEU A 28 17.27 -3.83 10.54
N GLU A 29 18.49 -3.65 10.03
CA GLU A 29 19.34 -4.75 9.52
C GLU A 29 19.54 -5.83 10.58
N ALA A 30 19.90 -5.43 11.82
CA ALA A 30 20.07 -6.36 12.92
C ALA A 30 18.78 -7.13 13.23
N ALA A 31 17.62 -6.48 13.19
CA ALA A 31 16.34 -7.14 13.41
C ALA A 31 16.00 -8.16 12.31
N PHE A 32 16.21 -7.83 11.03
CA PHE A 32 16.01 -8.77 9.93
C PHE A 32 16.96 -9.98 10.00
N LEU A 33 18.19 -9.80 10.49
CA LEU A 33 19.14 -10.91 10.71
C LEU A 33 18.77 -11.77 11.94
N ALA A 34 18.19 -11.16 12.97
CA ALA A 34 17.83 -11.85 14.21
C ALA A 34 16.52 -12.65 14.08
N VAL A 35 15.50 -12.11 13.41
CA VAL A 35 14.16 -12.73 13.37
C VAL A 35 14.08 -13.78 12.26
N PRO A 36 13.84 -15.07 12.60
CA PRO A 36 13.77 -16.15 11.62
C PRO A 36 12.43 -16.15 10.85
N ARG A 37 12.36 -15.42 9.72
CA ARG A 37 11.13 -15.25 8.90
C ARG A 37 10.42 -16.57 8.56
N HIS A 38 11.17 -17.65 8.28
CA HIS A 38 10.62 -18.99 8.03
C HIS A 38 9.75 -19.56 9.17
N LEU A 39 9.93 -19.15 10.43
CA LEU A 39 9.04 -19.57 11.52
C LEU A 39 7.64 -18.96 11.43
N PHE A 40 7.49 -17.89 10.66
CA PHE A 40 6.22 -17.19 10.43
C PHE A 40 5.54 -17.66 9.13
N LEU A 41 6.22 -18.51 8.35
CA LEU A 41 5.75 -19.07 7.09
C LEU A 41 6.12 -20.57 7.03
N PRO A 42 5.59 -21.38 7.98
CA PRO A 42 6.03 -22.78 8.13
C PRO A 42 5.64 -23.69 6.96
N ASP A 43 4.66 -23.28 6.16
CA ASP A 43 4.14 -24.04 5.02
C ASP A 43 4.86 -23.70 3.70
N GLU A 44 5.79 -22.73 3.73
CA GLU A 44 6.54 -22.26 2.56
C GLU A 44 7.97 -22.83 2.52
N SER A 45 8.52 -22.95 1.31
CA SER A 45 9.95 -23.26 1.16
C SER A 45 10.82 -22.12 1.72
N LEU A 46 12.08 -22.41 2.05
CA LEU A 46 13.02 -21.37 2.51
C LEU A 46 13.27 -20.32 1.41
N GLU A 47 13.30 -20.74 0.15
CA GLU A 47 13.38 -19.85 -1.01
C GLU A 47 12.24 -18.85 -1.01
N THR A 48 10.99 -19.31 -0.90
CA THR A 48 9.80 -18.45 -0.91
C THR A 48 9.77 -17.59 0.34
N ALA A 49 9.97 -18.16 1.53
CA ALA A 49 9.90 -17.46 2.80
C ALA A 49 10.89 -16.29 2.91
N TYR A 50 12.04 -16.38 2.22
CA TYR A 50 13.06 -15.32 2.17
C TYR A 50 13.15 -14.62 0.81
N SER A 51 12.15 -14.77 -0.06
CA SER A 51 12.03 -13.94 -1.27
C SER A 51 11.53 -12.54 -0.91
N ASP A 52 11.91 -11.54 -1.71
CA ASP A 52 11.37 -10.18 -1.58
C ASP A 52 10.00 -10.04 -2.24
N GLN A 53 9.02 -10.83 -1.79
CA GLN A 53 7.65 -10.85 -2.29
C GLN A 53 6.65 -10.87 -1.14
N ALA A 54 5.43 -10.39 -1.39
CA ALA A 54 4.31 -10.60 -0.47
C ALA A 54 3.80 -12.05 -0.61
N ILE A 55 3.50 -12.69 0.51
CA ILE A 55 3.13 -14.12 0.54
C ILE A 55 1.70 -14.23 1.08
N PRO A 56 0.71 -14.61 0.26
CA PRO A 56 -0.66 -14.81 0.70
C PRO A 56 -0.74 -15.92 1.76
N ILE A 57 -1.37 -15.64 2.90
CA ILE A 57 -1.56 -16.60 4.00
C ILE A 57 -3.02 -16.93 4.28
N LYS A 58 -3.94 -16.17 3.67
CA LYS A 58 -5.37 -16.43 3.70
C LYS A 58 -6.05 -15.92 2.44
N ARG A 59 -6.92 -16.74 1.87
CA ARG A 59 -7.82 -16.38 0.76
C ARG A 59 -9.27 -16.61 1.14
N ASP A 60 -10.17 -15.89 0.50
CA ASP A 60 -11.60 -16.16 0.52
C ASP A 60 -11.95 -17.29 -0.47
N THR A 61 -13.21 -17.71 -0.44
CA THR A 61 -13.79 -18.76 -1.30
C THR A 61 -13.70 -18.45 -2.79
N ASP A 62 -13.69 -17.17 -3.17
CA ASP A 62 -13.54 -16.72 -4.57
C ASP A 62 -12.07 -16.53 -5.01
N GLY A 63 -11.11 -16.83 -4.12
CA GLY A 63 -9.68 -16.69 -4.35
C GLY A 63 -9.07 -15.34 -3.94
N THR A 64 -9.89 -14.37 -3.52
CA THR A 64 -9.44 -13.04 -3.06
C THR A 64 -8.50 -13.18 -1.87
N ILE A 65 -7.36 -12.49 -1.90
CA ILE A 65 -6.40 -12.51 -0.80
C ILE A 65 -6.95 -11.69 0.38
N LEU A 66 -7.18 -12.35 1.51
CA LEU A 66 -7.66 -11.72 2.74
C LEU A 66 -6.52 -11.31 3.68
N SER A 67 -5.37 -11.99 3.59
CA SER A 67 -4.19 -11.67 4.38
C SER A 67 -2.92 -12.20 3.71
N SER A 68 -1.82 -11.49 3.91
CA SER A 68 -0.49 -11.84 3.40
C SER A 68 0.59 -11.40 4.38
N VAL A 69 1.73 -12.10 4.39
CA VAL A 69 2.97 -11.55 4.97
C VAL A 69 3.55 -10.57 3.96
N SER A 70 3.74 -9.31 4.37
CA SER A 70 4.19 -8.23 3.48
C SER A 70 5.56 -8.50 2.86
N GLN A 71 5.76 -7.93 1.67
CA GLN A 71 7.04 -7.88 0.98
C GLN A 71 8.12 -7.27 1.92
N PRO A 72 9.27 -7.94 2.14
CA PRO A 72 10.32 -7.46 3.04
C PRO A 72 10.78 -6.02 2.77
N SER A 73 10.98 -5.62 1.51
CA SER A 73 11.40 -4.26 1.16
C SER A 73 10.33 -3.22 1.49
N MET A 74 9.06 -3.49 1.21
CA MET A 74 7.95 -2.62 1.62
C MET A 74 7.82 -2.53 3.14
N MET A 75 7.99 -3.65 3.85
CA MET A 75 8.02 -3.66 5.32
C MET A 75 9.16 -2.80 5.86
N ALA A 76 10.36 -2.90 5.30
CA ALA A 76 11.50 -2.07 5.68
C ALA A 76 11.24 -0.57 5.42
N ILE A 77 10.64 -0.22 4.28
CA ILE A 77 10.21 1.15 3.96
C ILE A 77 9.27 1.69 5.05
N MET A 78 8.24 0.92 5.43
CA MET A 78 7.26 1.35 6.43
C MET A 78 7.86 1.47 7.83
N LEU A 79 8.78 0.57 8.21
CA LEU A 79 9.47 0.64 9.50
C LEU A 79 10.44 1.83 9.55
N ARG A 80 11.05 2.21 8.43
CA ARG A 80 11.81 3.46 8.30
C ARG A 80 10.92 4.70 8.45
N GLN A 81 9.76 4.70 7.79
CA GLN A 81 8.74 5.74 7.96
C GLN A 81 8.28 5.86 9.42
N LEU A 82 8.17 4.73 10.13
CA LEU A 82 7.71 4.66 11.52
C LEU A 82 8.75 5.20 12.51
N ARG A 83 10.05 5.20 12.16
CA ARG A 83 11.15 5.75 12.99
C ARG A 83 11.12 5.19 14.42
N LEU A 84 11.07 3.86 14.53
CA LEU A 84 11.08 3.15 15.81
C LEU A 84 12.33 3.47 16.64
N ARG A 85 12.14 3.56 17.95
CA ARG A 85 13.18 3.78 18.95
C ARG A 85 13.09 2.72 20.03
N LYS A 86 14.23 2.47 20.70
CA LYS A 86 14.25 1.63 21.90
C LYS A 86 13.30 2.20 22.95
N GLY A 87 12.46 1.34 23.53
CA GLY A 87 11.48 1.73 24.54
C GLY A 87 10.12 2.20 24.00
N ASP A 88 9.95 2.33 22.67
CA ASP A 88 8.65 2.73 22.11
C ASP A 88 7.55 1.70 22.47
N ASN A 89 6.36 2.21 22.78
CA ASN A 89 5.11 1.44 22.84
C ASN A 89 4.40 1.53 21.48
N VAL A 90 4.25 0.40 20.81
CA VAL A 90 3.83 0.31 19.41
C VAL A 90 2.51 -0.44 19.29
N LEU A 91 1.60 0.10 18.48
CA LEU A 91 0.40 -0.60 18.02
C LEU A 91 0.56 -0.96 16.54
N GLU A 92 0.38 -2.24 16.23
CA GLU A 92 0.22 -2.74 14.87
C GLU A 92 -1.23 -3.13 14.61
N ILE A 93 -1.76 -2.72 13.45
CA ILE A 93 -3.05 -3.13 12.95
C ILE A 93 -2.87 -4.10 11.78
N GLY A 94 -3.20 -5.37 12.00
CA GLY A 94 -3.01 -6.46 11.06
C GLY A 94 -1.84 -7.37 11.43
N ALA A 95 -1.99 -8.20 12.47
CA ALA A 95 -0.91 -9.11 12.90
C ALA A 95 -0.50 -10.10 11.80
N GLY A 96 -1.47 -10.60 11.01
CA GLY A 96 -1.21 -11.59 9.97
C GLY A 96 -0.50 -12.82 10.52
N ALA A 97 0.76 -13.03 10.11
CA ALA A 97 1.58 -14.12 10.63
C ALA A 97 2.39 -13.78 11.89
N GLY A 98 2.50 -12.50 12.28
CA GLY A 98 3.26 -12.01 13.44
C GLY A 98 4.71 -11.58 13.16
N TYR A 99 5.17 -11.64 11.91
CA TYR A 99 6.58 -11.36 11.57
C TYR A 99 6.98 -9.90 11.78
N ASN A 100 6.15 -8.94 11.34
CA ASN A 100 6.45 -7.53 11.51
C ASN A 100 6.45 -7.14 13.00
N ALA A 101 5.50 -7.64 13.80
CA ALA A 101 5.52 -7.51 15.27
C ALA A 101 6.84 -8.00 15.89
N ALA A 102 7.37 -9.14 15.44
CA ALA A 102 8.64 -9.68 15.93
C ALA A 102 9.84 -8.78 15.58
N ILE A 103 9.86 -8.22 14.37
CA ILE A 103 10.88 -7.25 13.93
C ILE A 103 10.81 -5.99 14.81
N MET A 104 9.61 -5.43 15.00
CA MET A 104 9.42 -4.24 15.83
C MET A 104 9.84 -4.49 17.28
N GLN A 105 9.46 -5.63 17.88
CA GLN A 105 9.83 -5.97 19.24
C GLN A 105 11.35 -6.09 19.41
N THR A 106 12.04 -6.63 18.40
CA THR A 106 13.51 -6.71 18.38
C THR A 106 14.16 -5.32 18.37
N ILE A 107 13.56 -4.35 17.67
CA ILE A 107 14.06 -2.97 17.57
C ILE A 107 13.79 -2.18 18.86
N VAL A 108 12.55 -2.23 19.38
CA VAL A 108 12.17 -1.47 20.59
C VAL A 108 12.80 -2.07 21.85
N GLY A 109 13.15 -3.36 21.83
CA GLY A 109 13.83 -4.07 22.91
C GLY A 109 12.95 -4.29 24.14
N GLU A 110 13.56 -4.80 25.21
CA GLU A 110 12.87 -5.25 26.43
C GLU A 110 12.09 -4.15 27.18
N ARG A 111 12.47 -2.88 26.99
CA ARG A 111 11.78 -1.73 27.60
C ARG A 111 10.62 -1.22 26.75
N GLY A 112 10.55 -1.64 25.49
CA GLY A 112 9.46 -1.31 24.58
C GLY A 112 8.40 -2.39 24.59
N ASN A 113 7.27 -2.09 23.97
CA ASN A 113 6.13 -3.01 23.93
C ASN A 113 5.53 -3.00 22.53
N VAL A 114 5.20 -4.17 21.99
CA VAL A 114 4.43 -4.29 20.75
C VAL A 114 3.09 -4.94 21.03
N THR A 115 2.01 -4.24 20.68
CA THR A 115 0.65 -4.80 20.60
C THR A 115 0.26 -4.93 19.14
N SER A 116 -0.16 -6.11 18.72
CA SER A 116 -0.56 -6.39 17.34
C SER A 116 -1.99 -6.92 17.30
N VAL A 117 -2.88 -6.18 16.64
CA VAL A 117 -4.31 -6.49 16.56
C VAL A 117 -4.60 -7.26 15.27
N GLU A 118 -5.38 -8.31 15.36
CA GLU A 118 -5.83 -9.10 14.21
C GLU A 118 -7.33 -9.41 14.33
N LEU A 119 -8.08 -9.09 13.28
CA LEU A 119 -9.53 -9.30 13.25
C LEU A 119 -9.87 -10.81 13.18
N ASP A 120 -9.06 -11.58 12.47
CA ASP A 120 -9.29 -13.00 12.28
C ASP A 120 -8.71 -13.85 13.41
N LYS A 121 -9.58 -14.53 14.17
CA LYS A 121 -9.14 -15.32 15.32
C LYS A 121 -8.11 -16.39 14.97
N LEU A 122 -8.26 -17.08 13.83
CA LEU A 122 -7.32 -18.14 13.44
C LEU A 122 -5.95 -17.57 13.08
N LEU A 123 -5.90 -16.40 12.45
CA LEU A 123 -4.63 -15.71 12.19
C LEU A 123 -4.00 -15.19 13.48
N ALA A 124 -4.79 -14.64 14.42
CA ALA A 124 -4.30 -14.19 15.72
C ALA A 124 -3.66 -15.35 16.53
N ASP A 125 -4.30 -16.52 16.53
CA ASP A 125 -3.79 -17.72 17.20
C ASP A 125 -2.49 -18.22 16.51
N LYS A 126 -2.45 -18.21 15.17
CA LYS A 126 -1.24 -18.57 14.40
C LYS A 126 -0.08 -17.61 14.65
N ALA A 127 -0.34 -16.29 14.63
CA ALA A 127 0.67 -15.27 14.93
C ALA A 127 1.27 -15.47 16.33
N SER A 128 0.40 -15.72 17.33
CA SER A 128 0.82 -16.02 18.70
C SER A 128 1.72 -17.27 18.76
N SER A 129 1.34 -18.35 18.06
CA SER A 129 2.14 -19.57 17.99
C SER A 129 3.50 -19.35 17.31
N ASN A 130 3.55 -18.61 16.21
CA ASN A 130 4.79 -18.29 15.51
C ASN A 130 5.73 -17.44 16.38
N LEU A 131 5.19 -16.46 17.10
CA LEU A 131 5.95 -15.65 18.06
C LEU A 131 6.49 -16.49 19.23
N GLN A 132 5.74 -17.48 19.72
CA GLN A 132 6.25 -18.42 20.73
C GLN A 132 7.42 -19.25 20.20
N LYS A 133 7.33 -19.79 18.97
CA LYS A 133 8.43 -20.52 18.32
C LYS A 133 9.66 -19.63 18.13
N ALA A 134 9.45 -18.35 17.83
CA ALA A 134 10.50 -17.33 17.74
C ALA A 134 11.00 -16.81 19.10
N ARG A 135 10.51 -17.35 20.22
CA ARG A 135 10.85 -16.94 21.61
C ARG A 135 10.49 -15.49 21.94
N LEU A 136 9.50 -14.93 21.25
CA LEU A 136 8.98 -13.57 21.45
C LEU A 136 7.54 -13.55 21.98
N GLY A 137 6.91 -14.71 22.14
CA GLY A 137 5.51 -14.82 22.59
C GLY A 137 5.22 -14.31 24.01
N ALA A 138 6.26 -14.09 24.83
CA ALA A 138 6.12 -13.50 26.16
C ALA A 138 6.13 -11.96 26.17
N VAL A 139 6.62 -11.34 25.09
CA VAL A 139 6.87 -9.89 25.02
C VAL A 139 6.02 -9.18 23.97
N VAL A 140 5.55 -9.89 22.94
CA VAL A 140 4.60 -9.37 21.95
C VAL A 140 3.17 -9.74 22.36
N ASN A 141 2.30 -8.74 22.45
CA ASN A 141 0.89 -8.93 22.77
C ASN A 141 0.05 -9.00 21.48
N VAL A 142 -0.40 -10.19 21.09
CA VAL A 142 -1.34 -10.37 19.98
C VAL A 142 -2.76 -10.37 20.50
N VAL A 143 -3.63 -9.54 19.91
CA VAL A 143 -5.03 -9.38 20.34
C VAL A 143 -5.97 -9.69 19.19
N ASN A 144 -6.93 -10.58 19.41
CA ASN A 144 -8.05 -10.73 18.48
C ASN A 144 -9.09 -9.64 18.73
N ALA A 145 -9.11 -8.61 17.88
CA ALA A 145 -10.02 -7.48 17.99
C ALA A 145 -10.18 -6.76 16.64
N ASP A 146 -11.14 -5.85 16.55
CA ASP A 146 -11.28 -4.96 15.40
C ASP A 146 -10.19 -3.89 15.43
N GLY A 147 -9.28 -3.95 14.45
CA GLY A 147 -8.20 -3.00 14.27
C GLY A 147 -8.66 -1.56 14.07
N ALA A 148 -9.86 -1.32 13.54
CA ALA A 148 -10.41 0.03 13.39
C ALA A 148 -10.65 0.72 14.74
N MET A 149 -10.74 -0.03 15.84
CA MET A 149 -10.88 0.51 17.20
C MET A 149 -9.53 0.73 17.91
N GLY A 150 -8.42 0.33 17.28
CA GLY A 150 -7.11 0.29 17.92
C GLY A 150 -7.10 -0.68 19.12
N TYR A 151 -6.34 -0.36 20.16
CA TYR A 151 -6.34 -1.11 21.41
C TYR A 151 -6.11 -0.21 22.63
N ALA A 152 -7.19 0.47 23.05
CA ALA A 152 -7.16 1.43 24.15
C ALA A 152 -6.50 0.95 25.47
N PRO A 153 -6.60 -0.33 25.91
CA PRO A 153 -6.02 -0.78 27.18
C PRO A 153 -4.50 -0.61 27.31
N ARG A 154 -3.77 -0.43 26.19
CA ARG A 154 -2.31 -0.20 26.19
C ARG A 154 -1.92 1.13 25.55
N ALA A 155 -2.88 2.01 25.30
CA ALA A 155 -2.63 3.38 24.88
C ALA A 155 -2.06 4.20 26.05
N ALA A 156 -1.36 5.32 25.81
CA ALA A 156 -1.03 5.91 24.51
C ALA A 156 0.20 5.29 23.85
N TYR A 157 0.20 5.27 22.51
CA TYR A 157 1.25 4.69 21.69
C TYR A 157 2.22 5.75 21.19
N ASP A 158 3.51 5.43 21.24
CA ASP A 158 4.57 6.19 20.57
C ASP A 158 4.45 6.06 19.05
N ARG A 159 4.03 4.88 18.59
CA ARG A 159 3.96 4.54 17.17
C ARG A 159 2.72 3.71 16.88
N ILE A 160 2.04 4.03 15.78
CA ILE A 160 0.96 3.21 15.23
C ILE A 160 1.32 2.86 13.80
N ILE A 161 1.20 1.59 13.43
CA ILE A 161 1.40 1.13 12.05
C ILE A 161 0.24 0.24 11.62
N ALA A 162 -0.32 0.50 10.45
CA ALA A 162 -1.29 -0.39 9.82
C ALA A 162 -0.58 -1.17 8.69
N THR A 163 -0.70 -2.49 8.71
CA THR A 163 -0.23 -3.40 7.64
C THR A 163 -1.40 -3.84 6.75
N VAL A 164 -2.39 -2.95 6.65
CA VAL A 164 -3.62 -3.05 5.86
C VAL A 164 -3.95 -1.67 5.31
N ALA A 165 -4.58 -1.61 4.15
CA ALA A 165 -4.97 -0.35 3.53
C ALA A 165 -6.23 0.23 4.18
N VAL A 166 -6.23 1.53 4.42
CA VAL A 166 -7.38 2.26 4.96
C VAL A 166 -7.86 3.33 3.99
N TRP A 167 -9.17 3.49 3.94
CA TRP A 167 -9.80 4.58 3.21
C TRP A 167 -9.75 5.90 3.96
N ASP A 168 -9.91 5.80 5.27
CA ASP A 168 -9.89 6.93 6.17
C ASP A 168 -9.22 6.49 7.47
N ILE A 169 -8.49 7.40 8.13
CA ILE A 169 -7.82 7.09 9.38
C ILE A 169 -8.84 7.12 10.52
N PRO A 170 -9.06 6.00 11.24
CA PRO A 170 -9.99 5.97 12.35
C PRO A 170 -9.62 6.99 13.45
N VAL A 171 -10.64 7.69 13.96
CA VAL A 171 -10.49 8.62 15.09
C VAL A 171 -9.89 7.93 16.33
N SER A 172 -10.16 6.64 16.51
CA SER A 172 -9.62 5.81 17.59
C SER A 172 -8.08 5.76 17.57
N TRP A 173 -7.45 5.71 16.39
CA TRP A 173 -6.00 5.65 16.25
C TRP A 173 -5.38 6.97 16.67
N VAL A 174 -5.95 8.09 16.20
CA VAL A 174 -5.51 9.44 16.56
C VAL A 174 -5.61 9.67 18.07
N LYS A 175 -6.74 9.29 18.70
CA LYS A 175 -6.94 9.40 20.15
C LYS A 175 -5.99 8.53 20.99
N GLN A 176 -5.46 7.45 20.41
CA GLN A 176 -4.55 6.54 21.09
C GLN A 176 -3.07 6.84 20.79
N LEU A 177 -2.78 7.77 19.88
CA LEU A 177 -1.42 8.21 19.53
C LEU A 177 -0.97 9.32 20.48
N LYS A 178 0.31 9.29 20.91
CA LYS A 178 0.92 10.41 21.64
C LYS A 178 1.08 11.63 20.73
N HIS A 179 1.18 12.81 21.33
CA HIS A 179 1.37 14.07 20.59
C HIS A 179 2.65 14.08 19.73
N ASP A 180 3.74 13.45 20.17
CA ASP A 180 4.98 13.29 19.40
C ASP A 180 5.05 11.95 18.64
N GLY A 181 3.92 11.26 18.55
CA GLY A 181 3.82 9.95 17.92
C GLY A 181 3.86 10.02 16.40
N VAL A 182 4.18 8.87 15.79
CA VAL A 182 4.16 8.68 14.33
C VAL A 182 3.15 7.61 13.99
N LEU A 183 2.30 7.90 13.01
CA LEU A 183 1.34 6.94 12.45
C LEU A 183 1.75 6.63 11.02
N VAL A 184 1.94 5.34 10.70
CA VAL A 184 2.19 4.89 9.33
C VAL A 184 1.03 4.03 8.86
N ALA A 185 0.41 4.41 7.75
CA ALA A 185 -0.68 3.63 7.17
C ALA A 185 -0.67 3.71 5.64
N PRO A 186 -0.90 2.60 4.94
CA PRO A 186 -1.32 2.61 3.54
C PRO A 186 -2.69 3.28 3.44
N ILE A 187 -2.77 4.46 2.81
CA ILE A 187 -4.00 5.22 2.62
C ILE A 187 -4.34 5.33 1.14
N TRP A 188 -5.63 5.21 0.81
CA TRP A 188 -6.13 5.34 -0.56
C TRP A 188 -6.23 6.81 -1.03
N LEU A 189 -5.44 7.12 -2.06
CA LEU A 189 -5.50 8.31 -2.88
C LEU A 189 -6.14 7.93 -4.22
N GLU A 190 -7.46 7.98 -4.28
CA GLU A 190 -8.22 7.43 -5.41
C GLU A 190 -7.98 5.92 -5.61
N SER A 191 -7.46 5.56 -6.77
CA SER A 191 -7.07 4.22 -7.22
C SER A 191 -5.66 3.81 -6.78
N LEU A 192 -4.89 4.73 -6.18
CA LEU A 192 -3.55 4.49 -5.69
C LEU A 192 -3.58 4.33 -4.18
N GLN A 193 -2.75 3.44 -3.63
CA GLN A 193 -2.42 3.47 -2.21
C GLN A 193 -1.01 4.02 -2.03
N VAL A 194 -0.83 4.85 -1.02
CA VAL A 194 0.50 5.25 -0.56
C VAL A 194 0.66 4.91 0.90
N SER A 195 1.80 4.35 1.27
CA SER A 195 2.22 4.28 2.66
C SER A 195 2.58 5.70 3.10
N ALA A 196 1.77 6.27 3.97
CA ALA A 196 1.90 7.64 4.46
C ALA A 196 2.36 7.66 5.92
N ALA A 197 3.33 8.51 6.23
CA ALA A 197 3.91 8.67 7.57
C ALA A 197 3.45 9.98 8.20
N PHE A 198 2.41 9.93 9.01
CA PHE A 198 1.79 11.07 9.65
C PHE A 198 2.45 11.42 10.99
N VAL A 199 2.64 12.73 11.20
CA VAL A 199 2.96 13.33 12.49
C VAL A 199 1.83 14.25 12.93
N VAL A 200 1.54 14.27 14.23
CA VAL A 200 0.54 15.16 14.81
C VAL A 200 1.05 16.61 14.74
N GLN A 201 0.21 17.50 14.23
CA GLN A 201 0.46 18.94 14.18
C GLN A 201 -0.06 19.63 15.46
N PRO A 202 0.42 20.85 15.77
CA PRO A 202 -0.07 21.61 16.94
C PRO A 202 -1.59 21.86 16.95
N ASP A 203 -2.20 21.93 15.77
CA ASP A 203 -3.66 22.08 15.58
C ASP A 203 -4.44 20.76 15.70
N GLY A 204 -3.77 19.64 15.96
CA GLY A 204 -4.36 18.30 16.05
C GLY A 204 -4.55 17.57 14.71
N SER A 205 -4.26 18.21 13.57
CA SER A 205 -4.25 17.55 12.27
C SER A 205 -3.08 16.57 12.14
N LEU A 206 -3.20 15.64 11.19
CA LEU A 206 -2.13 14.71 10.85
C LEU A 206 -1.48 15.14 9.53
N TYR A 207 -0.15 15.22 9.49
CA TYR A 207 0.58 15.64 8.29
C TYR A 207 1.63 14.61 7.87
N SER A 208 1.60 14.18 6.60
CA SER A 208 2.55 13.24 6.01
C SER A 208 3.44 13.90 4.94
N ARG A 209 4.75 13.80 5.16
CA ARG A 209 5.80 14.21 4.21
C ARG A 209 6.41 13.07 3.42
N THR A 210 6.30 11.83 3.91
CA THR A 210 6.89 10.67 3.25
C THR A 210 5.77 9.76 2.80
N ASN A 211 5.55 9.71 1.49
CA ASN A 211 4.49 8.94 0.86
C ASN A 211 5.09 8.05 -0.22
N ILE A 212 4.86 6.75 -0.14
CA ILE A 212 5.45 5.77 -1.05
C ILE A 212 4.35 4.85 -1.59
N PRO A 213 4.17 4.75 -2.92
CA PRO A 213 3.20 3.87 -3.55
C PRO A 213 3.35 2.42 -3.10
N CYS A 214 2.25 1.80 -2.73
CA CYS A 214 2.20 0.44 -2.21
C CYS A 214 0.88 -0.26 -2.59
N GLY A 215 0.77 -1.54 -2.24
CA GLY A 215 -0.47 -2.30 -2.34
C GLY A 215 -0.65 -3.19 -1.11
N PHE A 216 -1.75 -2.99 -0.40
CA PHE A 216 -2.12 -3.74 0.80
C PHE A 216 -3.57 -4.21 0.70
N VAL A 217 -3.86 -5.35 1.35
CA VAL A 217 -5.24 -5.80 1.55
C VAL A 217 -6.00 -4.77 2.40
N PRO A 218 -7.29 -4.53 2.13
CA PRO A 218 -8.05 -3.52 2.85
C PRO A 218 -8.30 -3.94 4.30
N LEU A 219 -8.26 -2.96 5.22
CA LEU A 219 -8.83 -3.13 6.54
C LEU A 219 -10.33 -3.43 6.37
N ARG A 220 -10.81 -4.47 7.05
CA ARG A 220 -12.22 -4.84 7.04
C ARG A 220 -12.97 -4.03 8.11
N GLY A 221 -14.24 -3.71 7.86
CA GLY A 221 -15.09 -2.98 8.82
C GLY A 221 -15.20 -1.49 8.52
N ILE A 222 -15.35 -0.65 9.55
CA ILE A 222 -15.78 0.76 9.39
C ILE A 222 -14.80 1.68 8.65
N ALA A 223 -13.55 1.24 8.48
CA ALA A 223 -12.52 1.96 7.73
C ALA A 223 -12.15 1.24 6.42
N SER A 224 -12.91 0.21 6.05
CA SER A 224 -12.90 -0.31 4.68
C SER A 224 -13.40 0.78 3.75
N GLY A 225 -12.61 1.10 2.72
CA GLY A 225 -13.07 2.00 1.68
C GLY A 225 -14.19 1.43 0.84
N PRO A 226 -14.69 2.23 -0.11
CA PRO A 226 -15.46 1.64 -1.18
C PRO A 226 -14.56 0.61 -1.88
N ASN A 227 -14.93 -0.67 -1.77
CA ASN A 227 -14.29 -1.74 -2.55
C ASN A 227 -14.74 -1.56 -3.99
N ILE A 228 -13.90 -1.02 -4.85
CA ILE A 228 -14.27 -0.83 -6.25
C ILE A 228 -13.21 -1.44 -7.16
N THR A 229 -12.88 -2.69 -6.86
CA THR A 229 -12.33 -3.60 -7.87
C THR A 229 -13.50 -4.22 -8.63
N ARG A 230 -13.54 -4.01 -9.94
CA ARG A 230 -14.54 -4.56 -10.84
C ARG A 230 -13.89 -5.52 -11.82
N ARG A 231 -14.37 -6.76 -11.85
CA ARG A 231 -14.02 -7.72 -12.88
C ARG A 231 -14.82 -7.44 -14.15
N VAL A 232 -14.15 -7.39 -15.30
CA VAL A 232 -14.82 -7.28 -16.60
C VAL A 232 -15.43 -8.64 -16.95
N SER A 233 -16.72 -8.66 -17.25
CA SER A 233 -17.50 -9.87 -17.50
C SER A 233 -16.86 -10.75 -18.57
N GLY A 234 -16.77 -12.07 -18.32
CA GLY A 234 -16.22 -13.03 -19.26
C GLY A 234 -14.69 -13.06 -19.36
N SER A 235 -13.97 -12.25 -18.57
CA SER A 235 -12.51 -12.16 -18.59
C SER A 235 -11.93 -12.32 -17.18
N THR A 236 -10.61 -12.34 -17.04
CA THR A 236 -9.89 -12.20 -15.76
C THR A 236 -9.42 -10.76 -15.49
N LEU A 237 -9.65 -9.83 -16.41
CA LEU A 237 -9.33 -8.42 -16.25
C LEU A 237 -10.11 -7.81 -15.08
N THR A 238 -9.37 -7.19 -14.16
CA THR A 238 -9.91 -6.44 -13.03
C THR A 238 -9.46 -4.99 -13.10
N LEU A 239 -10.37 -4.07 -12.80
CA LEU A 239 -10.11 -2.63 -12.70
C LEU A 239 -10.33 -2.17 -11.26
N SER A 240 -9.37 -1.46 -10.68
CA SER A 240 -9.46 -0.88 -9.35
C SER A 240 -9.48 0.65 -9.43
N SER A 241 -10.60 1.25 -9.06
CA SER A 241 -10.80 2.71 -9.08
C SER A 241 -11.99 3.11 -8.23
N ASN A 242 -11.93 4.22 -7.48
CA ASN A 242 -13.10 4.68 -6.72
C ASN A 242 -14.27 5.13 -7.59
N GLU A 243 -14.05 5.24 -8.89
CA GLU A 243 -15.07 5.58 -9.87
C GLU A 243 -15.50 4.38 -10.71
N ALA A 244 -14.96 3.18 -10.47
CA ALA A 244 -15.33 2.00 -11.26
C ALA A 244 -16.80 1.56 -11.09
N GLN A 245 -17.51 2.09 -10.10
CA GLN A 245 -18.97 1.99 -9.97
C GLN A 245 -19.73 2.79 -11.04
N PHE A 246 -19.14 3.88 -11.55
CA PHE A 246 -19.71 4.72 -12.60
C PHE A 246 -19.42 4.21 -14.00
N ILE A 247 -18.50 3.24 -14.13
CA ILE A 247 -18.23 2.58 -15.40
C ILE A 247 -19.35 1.57 -15.66
N ASP A 248 -20.19 1.80 -16.67
CA ASP A 248 -21.15 0.78 -17.09
C ASP A 248 -20.41 -0.44 -17.65
N GLY A 249 -20.63 -1.61 -17.06
CA GLY A 249 -19.89 -2.82 -17.39
C GLY A 249 -20.19 -3.34 -18.80
N ALA A 250 -21.41 -3.12 -19.30
CA ALA A 250 -21.77 -3.49 -20.67
C ALA A 250 -21.09 -2.55 -21.68
N SER A 251 -21.08 -1.24 -21.41
CA SER A 251 -20.37 -0.25 -22.23
C SER A 251 -18.86 -0.52 -22.25
N LEU A 252 -18.25 -0.81 -21.09
CA LEU A 252 -16.83 -1.15 -21.02
C LEU A 252 -16.53 -2.44 -21.79
N LEU A 253 -17.34 -3.49 -21.62
CA LEU A 253 -17.16 -4.74 -22.35
C LEU A 253 -17.29 -4.50 -23.87
N SER A 254 -18.28 -3.72 -24.29
CA SER A 254 -18.46 -3.35 -25.70
C SER A 254 -17.23 -2.63 -26.24
N LEU A 255 -16.72 -1.65 -25.50
CA LEU A 255 -15.51 -0.90 -25.86
C LEU A 255 -14.29 -1.81 -25.99
N LEU A 256 -14.11 -2.75 -25.05
CA LEU A 256 -12.98 -3.68 -25.04
C LEU A 256 -13.10 -4.82 -26.06
N SER A 257 -14.30 -5.05 -26.60
CA SER A 257 -14.55 -6.11 -27.60
C SER A 257 -14.16 -5.70 -29.01
N ASP A 258 -13.92 -4.41 -29.25
CA ASP A 258 -13.36 -3.91 -30.50
C ASP A 258 -11.87 -4.28 -30.59
N ASP A 259 -11.34 -4.38 -31.81
CA ASP A 259 -9.92 -4.65 -32.03
C ASP A 259 -9.06 -3.53 -31.41
N ALA A 260 -8.14 -3.91 -30.53
CA ALA A 260 -7.23 -2.97 -29.90
C ALA A 260 -6.15 -2.51 -30.88
N GLU A 261 -5.88 -1.21 -30.91
CA GLU A 261 -4.67 -0.67 -31.54
C GLU A 261 -3.55 -0.62 -30.50
N THR A 262 -2.34 -1.04 -30.89
CA THR A 262 -1.15 -0.97 -30.02
C THR A 262 -0.22 0.14 -30.47
N THR A 263 0.20 0.98 -29.53
CA THR A 263 1.19 2.04 -29.73
C THR A 263 2.13 2.14 -28.52
N TYR A 264 2.98 3.16 -28.49
CA TYR A 264 3.87 3.44 -27.38
C TYR A 264 3.75 4.89 -26.92
N LEU A 265 3.72 5.09 -25.61
CA LEU A 265 3.96 6.38 -25.00
C LEU A 265 5.43 6.76 -25.12
N SER A 266 5.68 8.05 -25.30
CA SER A 266 7.02 8.61 -25.32
C SER A 266 7.17 9.69 -24.24
N PRO A 267 8.23 9.67 -23.42
CA PRO A 267 9.34 8.72 -23.44
C PRO A 267 8.95 7.35 -22.85
N SER A 268 9.70 6.30 -23.24
CA SER A 268 9.61 5.00 -22.57
C SER A 268 10.09 5.12 -21.12
N LEU A 269 9.28 4.67 -20.18
CA LEU A 269 9.55 4.71 -18.74
C LEU A 269 9.79 3.31 -18.16
N SER A 270 10.54 3.24 -17.06
CA SER A 270 10.67 2.02 -16.27
C SER A 270 9.45 1.79 -15.38
N PHE A 271 9.33 0.59 -14.80
CA PHE A 271 8.33 0.31 -13.77
C PHE A 271 8.37 1.35 -12.63
N SER A 272 9.57 1.71 -12.17
CA SER A 272 9.73 2.67 -11.07
C SER A 272 9.31 4.08 -11.47
N ASP A 273 9.61 4.50 -12.71
CA ASP A 273 9.20 5.83 -13.20
C ASP A 273 7.67 5.95 -13.28
N TYR A 274 6.98 4.89 -13.71
CA TYR A 274 5.52 4.85 -13.66
C TYR A 274 5.01 4.80 -12.22
N TRP A 275 5.42 3.78 -11.46
CA TRP A 275 4.85 3.44 -10.16
C TRP A 275 5.15 4.50 -9.10
N ARG A 276 6.37 5.03 -9.07
CA ARG A 276 6.81 6.04 -8.08
C ARG A 276 6.74 7.47 -8.60
N GLY A 277 6.47 7.69 -9.87
CA GLY A 277 6.50 9.02 -10.51
C GLY A 277 5.18 9.38 -11.18
N PHE A 278 5.02 8.90 -12.41
CA PHE A 278 3.94 9.36 -13.29
C PHE A 278 2.54 9.02 -12.75
N VAL A 279 2.31 7.84 -12.18
CA VAL A 279 0.99 7.47 -11.64
C VAL A 279 0.57 8.37 -10.47
N PRO A 280 1.39 8.58 -9.42
CA PRO A 280 1.09 9.57 -8.38
C PRO A 280 0.78 10.98 -8.93
N TYR A 281 1.53 11.44 -9.93
CA TYR A 281 1.27 12.72 -10.59
C TYR A 281 -0.09 12.73 -11.28
N LEU A 282 -0.37 11.71 -12.08
CA LEU A 282 -1.62 11.58 -12.83
C LEU A 282 -2.83 11.53 -11.90
N THR A 283 -2.77 10.78 -10.79
CA THR A 283 -3.83 10.71 -9.78
C THR A 283 -4.21 12.10 -9.21
N LEU A 284 -3.24 13.00 -9.04
CA LEU A 284 -3.48 14.34 -8.50
C LEU A 284 -3.87 15.37 -9.57
N HIS A 285 -3.51 15.12 -10.83
CA HIS A 285 -3.77 16.01 -11.97
C HIS A 285 -4.71 15.34 -12.99
N MET A 286 -5.65 14.53 -12.50
CA MET A 286 -6.60 13.80 -13.33
C MET A 286 -7.44 14.78 -14.17
N PRO A 287 -7.44 14.66 -15.51
CA PRO A 287 -8.27 15.49 -16.36
C PRO A 287 -9.77 15.21 -16.14
N GLU A 288 -10.59 16.26 -16.18
CA GLU A 288 -12.04 16.14 -16.03
C GLU A 288 -12.65 15.23 -17.12
N GLY A 289 -13.62 14.40 -16.75
CA GLY A 289 -14.32 13.50 -17.66
C GLY A 289 -13.58 12.19 -17.98
N PHE A 290 -12.43 11.96 -17.34
CA PHE A 290 -11.68 10.70 -17.46
C PHE A 290 -11.66 9.92 -16.15
N PHE A 291 -11.73 8.61 -16.27
CA PHE A 291 -11.58 7.66 -15.19
C PHE A 291 -10.18 7.07 -15.22
N PHE A 292 -9.45 7.14 -14.11
CA PHE A 292 -8.24 6.35 -13.94
C PHE A 292 -8.58 5.03 -13.24
N ALA A 293 -7.99 3.94 -13.70
CA ALA A 293 -8.03 2.65 -13.02
C ALA A 293 -6.64 1.99 -13.03
N ALA A 294 -6.25 1.40 -11.90
CA ALA A 294 -5.23 0.36 -11.94
C ALA A 294 -5.87 -0.92 -12.50
N TYR A 295 -5.16 -1.67 -13.34
CA TYR A 295 -5.67 -2.94 -13.85
C TYR A 295 -4.73 -4.11 -13.54
N SER A 296 -5.33 -5.30 -13.45
CA SER A 296 -4.61 -6.57 -13.37
C SER A 296 -5.34 -7.62 -14.20
N VAL A 297 -4.58 -8.44 -14.92
CA VAL A 297 -5.05 -9.61 -15.67
C VAL A 297 -4.54 -10.87 -14.96
N GLY A 298 -5.35 -11.93 -14.93
CA GLY A 298 -5.03 -13.17 -14.25
C GLY A 298 -3.68 -13.75 -14.70
N GLU A 299 -3.01 -14.48 -13.79
CA GLU A 299 -1.69 -15.04 -14.07
C GLU A 299 -1.69 -15.90 -15.35
N GLN A 300 -0.72 -15.62 -16.22
CA GLN A 300 -0.56 -16.30 -17.52
C GLN A 300 -1.79 -16.21 -18.43
N GLN A 301 -2.73 -15.30 -18.17
CA GLN A 301 -3.86 -15.00 -19.03
C GLN A 301 -3.57 -13.79 -19.92
N LYS A 302 -4.32 -13.72 -21.03
CA LYS A 302 -4.34 -12.57 -21.92
C LYS A 302 -5.79 -12.27 -22.29
N ASP A 303 -6.31 -11.16 -21.78
CA ASP A 303 -7.71 -10.74 -21.99
C ASP A 303 -7.73 -9.45 -22.81
N PHE A 304 -8.48 -9.43 -23.91
CA PHE A 304 -8.55 -8.27 -24.83
C PHE A 304 -7.17 -7.80 -25.34
N GLY A 305 -6.19 -8.70 -25.39
CA GLY A 305 -4.80 -8.35 -25.74
C GLY A 305 -3.96 -7.81 -24.58
N LEU A 306 -4.55 -7.59 -23.39
CA LEU A 306 -3.89 -7.12 -22.17
C LEU A 306 -3.35 -8.30 -21.35
N GLU A 307 -2.23 -8.07 -20.67
CA GLU A 307 -1.62 -9.03 -19.75
C GLU A 307 -0.88 -8.32 -18.60
N GLY A 308 -0.73 -9.02 -17.47
CA GLY A 308 -0.06 -8.50 -16.28
C GLY A 308 -0.78 -7.30 -15.65
N ASP A 309 0.00 -6.40 -15.06
CA ASP A 309 -0.51 -5.24 -14.32
C ASP A 309 -0.13 -3.91 -14.97
N GLY A 310 -1.00 -2.92 -14.80
CA GLY A 310 -0.80 -1.59 -15.33
C GLY A 310 -1.82 -0.58 -14.83
N PHE A 311 -2.01 0.47 -15.61
CA PHE A 311 -3.03 1.48 -15.37
C PHE A 311 -3.74 1.83 -16.67
N ALA A 312 -4.92 2.42 -16.56
CA ALA A 312 -5.73 2.79 -17.68
C ALA A 312 -6.37 4.17 -17.46
N LEU A 313 -6.51 4.91 -18.55
CA LEU A 313 -7.37 6.08 -18.63
C LEU A 313 -8.57 5.72 -19.51
N ILE A 314 -9.77 5.94 -19.00
CA ILE A 314 -11.01 5.44 -19.60
C ILE A 314 -12.03 6.58 -19.68
N THR A 315 -12.76 6.63 -20.78
CA THR A 315 -13.97 7.44 -20.97
C THR A 315 -15.09 6.53 -21.50
N ARG A 316 -16.25 7.09 -21.83
CA ARG A 316 -17.35 6.30 -22.42
C ARG A 316 -17.01 5.73 -23.80
N GLY A 317 -16.14 6.37 -24.57
CA GLY A 317 -15.86 6.00 -25.98
C GLY A 317 -14.39 5.75 -26.29
N SER A 318 -13.50 5.81 -25.30
CA SER A 318 -12.06 5.64 -25.48
C SER A 318 -11.46 5.06 -24.22
N ALA A 319 -10.57 4.07 -24.35
CA ALA A 319 -9.77 3.56 -23.26
C ALA A 319 -8.32 3.35 -23.71
N CYS A 320 -7.37 3.72 -22.86
CA CYS A 320 -5.94 3.51 -23.09
C CYS A 320 -5.34 2.80 -21.89
N PHE A 321 -4.84 1.58 -22.09
CA PHE A 321 -4.22 0.73 -21.07
C PHE A 321 -2.71 0.70 -21.26
N VAL A 322 -1.97 0.91 -20.18
CA VAL A 322 -0.50 1.01 -20.19
C VAL A 322 0.06 0.02 -19.17
N ARG A 323 0.90 -0.90 -19.63
CA ARG A 323 1.53 -1.90 -18.75
C ARG A 323 2.72 -1.31 -18.03
N TYR A 324 2.82 -1.53 -16.71
CA TYR A 324 3.96 -1.03 -15.93
C TYR A 324 5.31 -1.57 -16.43
N GLN A 325 5.33 -2.82 -16.89
CA GLN A 325 6.51 -3.50 -17.42
C GLN A 325 6.51 -3.58 -18.96
N GLY A 326 5.87 -2.62 -19.65
CA GLY A 326 5.70 -2.61 -21.11
C GLY A 326 6.60 -1.64 -21.87
N LYS A 327 7.52 -0.92 -21.22
CA LYS A 327 8.32 0.16 -21.86
C LYS A 327 7.46 1.19 -22.61
N GLY A 328 6.29 1.50 -22.03
CA GLY A 328 5.32 2.44 -22.60
C GLY A 328 4.36 1.87 -23.63
N GLU A 329 4.35 0.54 -23.86
CA GLU A 329 3.31 -0.12 -24.66
C GLU A 329 1.92 0.24 -24.13
N ALA A 330 1.08 0.73 -25.05
CA ALA A 330 -0.26 1.21 -24.80
C ALA A 330 -1.26 0.51 -25.72
N HIS A 331 -2.32 -0.05 -25.15
CA HIS A 331 -3.44 -0.65 -25.88
C HIS A 331 -4.62 0.32 -25.88
N ILE A 332 -5.14 0.63 -27.07
CA ILE A 332 -6.17 1.62 -27.30
C ILE A 332 -7.44 0.92 -27.77
N PHE A 333 -8.56 1.28 -27.18
CA PHE A 333 -9.89 0.80 -27.54
C PHE A 333 -10.80 1.99 -27.83
N GLY A 334 -11.57 1.91 -28.92
CA GLY A 334 -12.44 2.99 -29.38
C GLY A 334 -11.66 4.20 -29.91
N GLY A 335 -12.02 5.41 -29.47
CA GLY A 335 -11.37 6.65 -29.89
C GLY A 335 -9.96 6.86 -29.30
N ALA A 336 -9.25 7.88 -29.79
CA ALA A 336 -7.87 8.20 -29.37
C ALA A 336 -7.78 9.15 -28.15
N ASP A 337 -8.90 9.64 -27.62
CA ASP A 337 -8.92 10.69 -26.58
C ASP A 337 -8.15 10.30 -25.32
N ALA A 338 -8.29 9.06 -24.84
CA ALA A 338 -7.58 8.56 -23.67
C ALA A 338 -6.06 8.50 -23.90
N LEU A 339 -5.61 8.06 -25.07
CA LEU A 339 -4.19 8.04 -25.42
C LEU A 339 -3.62 9.46 -25.48
N MET A 340 -4.29 10.36 -26.21
CA MET A 340 -3.83 11.74 -26.39
C MET A 340 -3.73 12.46 -25.04
N THR A 341 -4.71 12.26 -24.18
CA THR A 341 -4.74 12.84 -22.83
C THR A 341 -3.62 12.29 -21.96
N LEU A 342 -3.41 10.98 -21.96
CA LEU A 342 -2.35 10.34 -21.17
C LEU A 342 -0.96 10.77 -21.65
N GLN A 343 -0.75 10.88 -22.97
CA GLN A 343 0.49 11.40 -23.55
C GLN A 343 0.72 12.88 -23.23
N ALA A 344 -0.34 13.70 -23.20
CA ALA A 344 -0.25 15.11 -22.80
C ALA A 344 0.12 15.24 -21.32
N SER A 345 -0.51 14.48 -20.42
CA SER A 345 -0.16 14.46 -19.00
C SER A 345 1.27 13.98 -18.77
N LEU A 346 1.74 12.99 -19.54
CA LEU A 346 3.12 12.51 -19.49
C LEU A 346 4.11 13.61 -19.89
N ASN A 347 3.83 14.34 -20.96
CA ASN A 347 4.67 15.46 -21.40
C ASN A 347 4.72 16.59 -20.37
N GLN A 348 3.60 16.91 -19.73
CA GLN A 348 3.55 17.92 -18.67
C GLN A 348 4.39 17.49 -17.46
N TRP A 349 4.26 16.24 -17.02
CA TRP A 349 5.05 15.68 -15.93
C TRP A 349 6.57 15.71 -16.24
N ASP A 350 6.94 15.39 -17.48
CA ASP A 350 8.34 15.46 -17.95
C ASP A 350 8.87 16.91 -17.92
N GLN A 351 8.07 17.87 -18.37
CA GLN A 351 8.43 19.30 -18.41
C GLN A 351 8.68 19.89 -17.03
N ILE A 352 7.96 19.44 -15.99
CA ILE A 352 8.16 19.90 -14.61
C ILE A 352 9.23 19.09 -13.86
N GLY A 353 10.02 18.27 -14.57
CA GLY A 353 11.17 17.56 -13.98
C GLY A 353 10.83 16.23 -13.31
N ARG A 354 9.72 15.59 -13.68
CA ARG A 354 9.30 14.25 -13.23
C ARG A 354 9.22 14.09 -11.70
N PRO A 355 8.44 14.94 -10.98
CA PRO A 355 8.29 14.80 -9.55
C PRO A 355 7.77 13.40 -9.17
N GLY A 356 8.39 12.83 -8.14
CA GLY A 356 8.03 11.52 -7.59
C GLY A 356 7.04 11.58 -6.45
N ALA A 357 6.63 10.41 -5.96
CA ALA A 357 5.75 10.27 -4.81
C ALA A 357 6.34 10.86 -3.52
N ASP A 358 7.67 10.98 -3.44
CA ASP A 358 8.39 11.68 -2.38
C ASP A 358 8.04 13.17 -2.29
N ARG A 359 7.42 13.74 -3.33
CA ARG A 359 6.87 15.10 -3.37
C ARG A 359 5.39 15.18 -3.02
N VAL A 360 4.69 14.05 -2.89
CA VAL A 360 3.30 14.03 -2.44
C VAL A 360 3.27 14.40 -0.96
N ARG A 361 2.32 15.25 -0.58
CA ARG A 361 2.01 15.63 0.79
C ARG A 361 0.56 15.34 1.07
N ILE A 362 0.30 14.93 2.31
CA ILE A 362 -1.05 14.60 2.75
C ILE A 362 -1.28 15.28 4.09
N GLN A 363 -2.38 16.03 4.19
CA GLN A 363 -2.89 16.53 5.45
C GLN A 363 -4.27 15.94 5.71
N LEU A 364 -4.47 15.47 6.94
CA LEU A 364 -5.69 14.86 7.44
C LEU A 364 -6.26 15.79 8.51
N LEU A 365 -7.41 16.37 8.21
CA LEU A 365 -8.14 17.27 9.09
C LEU A 365 -9.33 16.51 9.66
N SER A 366 -9.44 16.45 10.98
CA SER A 366 -10.64 15.88 11.59
C SER A 366 -11.85 16.75 11.25
N LYS A 367 -12.98 16.13 10.91
CA LYS A 367 -14.24 16.87 10.71
C LYS A 367 -14.76 17.56 11.99
N ASP A 368 -14.23 17.16 13.14
CA ASP A 368 -14.49 17.83 14.42
C ASP A 368 -13.56 19.05 14.65
N SER A 369 -12.62 19.34 13.73
CA SER A 369 -11.73 20.50 13.84
C SER A 369 -12.45 21.80 13.47
N ALA A 370 -12.21 22.84 14.27
CA ALA A 370 -12.96 24.10 14.19
C ALA A 370 -12.31 25.16 13.29
N GLU A 371 -11.07 24.95 12.82
CA GLU A 371 -10.30 25.99 12.13
C GLU A 371 -9.96 25.63 10.68
N PRO A 372 -10.24 26.53 9.73
CA PRO A 372 -9.79 26.37 8.35
C PRO A 372 -8.27 26.53 8.28
N ILE A 373 -7.57 25.49 7.84
CA ILE A 373 -6.13 25.53 7.58
C ILE A 373 -5.89 26.00 6.13
N GLU A 374 -4.94 26.90 5.89
CA GLU A 374 -4.52 27.26 4.52
C GLU A 374 -3.83 26.08 3.83
N HIS A 375 -4.03 25.93 2.53
CA HIS A 375 -3.41 24.86 1.73
C HIS A 375 -2.99 25.39 0.36
N PRO A 376 -2.02 24.73 -0.31
CA PRO A 376 -1.59 25.11 -1.65
C PRO A 376 -2.74 25.13 -2.66
N ALA A 377 -2.67 26.00 -3.67
CA ALA A 377 -3.76 26.18 -4.65
C ALA A 377 -4.06 24.91 -5.48
N ASN A 378 -3.09 24.01 -5.66
CA ASN A 378 -3.22 22.74 -6.38
C ASN A 378 -3.62 21.56 -5.46
N THR A 379 -4.23 21.84 -4.31
CA THR A 379 -4.66 20.80 -3.37
C THR A 379 -5.92 20.12 -3.87
N LYS A 380 -5.85 18.79 -3.99
CA LYS A 380 -7.02 17.94 -4.16
C LYS A 380 -7.60 17.59 -2.81
N VAL A 381 -8.89 17.83 -2.63
CA VAL A 381 -9.62 17.60 -1.38
C VAL A 381 -10.49 16.36 -1.53
N TYR A 382 -10.34 15.39 -0.63
CA TYR A 382 -11.21 14.23 -0.54
C TYR A 382 -12.03 14.28 0.74
N GLU A 383 -13.34 14.31 0.58
CA GLU A 383 -14.28 14.15 1.68
C GLU A 383 -14.36 12.69 2.12
N ARG A 384 -14.00 12.40 3.37
CA ARG A 384 -14.08 11.06 3.97
C ARG A 384 -15.02 11.06 5.19
N PRO A 385 -15.43 9.89 5.71
CA PRO A 385 -16.39 9.83 6.80
C PRO A 385 -15.95 10.58 8.07
N TYR A 386 -14.66 10.50 8.43
CA TYR A 386 -14.12 11.07 9.68
C TYR A 386 -13.20 12.25 9.43
N ASN A 387 -12.54 12.31 8.27
CA ASN A 387 -11.57 13.34 7.95
C ASN A 387 -11.85 14.01 6.60
N GLU A 388 -11.35 15.22 6.45
CA GLU A 388 -11.07 15.84 5.16
C GLU A 388 -9.59 15.57 4.83
N LEU A 389 -9.34 14.91 3.69
CA LEU A 389 -8.00 14.55 3.25
C LEU A 389 -7.56 15.52 2.15
N ARG A 390 -6.53 16.32 2.44
CA ARG A 390 -5.93 17.26 1.50
C ARG A 390 -4.63 16.72 0.96
N VAL A 391 -4.50 16.69 -0.36
CA VAL A 391 -3.35 16.08 -1.03
C VAL A 391 -2.84 16.98 -2.13
N TRP A 392 -1.54 17.21 -2.15
CA TRP A 392 -0.88 17.98 -3.19
C TRP A 392 0.49 17.38 -3.51
N MET A 393 1.04 17.80 -4.64
CA MET A 393 2.41 17.50 -5.03
C MET A 393 3.23 18.79 -4.95
N GLU A 394 4.33 18.76 -4.20
CA GLU A 394 5.32 19.84 -4.22
C GLU A 394 6.03 19.84 -5.58
N THR A 395 6.21 21.04 -6.15
CA THR A 395 6.92 21.24 -7.41
C THR A 395 8.42 21.39 -7.19
#